data_AF-A0A938M369-F1
#
_entry.id   AF-A0A938M369-F1
#
_cell.length_a   1.000
_cell.length_b   1.000
_cell.length_c   1.000
_cell.angle_alpha   90.00
_cell.angle_beta   90.00
_cell.angle_gamma   90.00
#
_symmetry.space_group_name_H-M   'P 1'
#
loop_
_entity.id
_entity.type
_entity.pdbx_description
1 polymer ?
#
loop_
_entity_poly.entity_id
_entity_poly.type
_entity_poly.pdbx_seq_one_letter_code
_entity_poly.pdbx_strand_id
1 'polypeptide(L)'
;AKPNPTGCKDVSAFLAERGISKPVVNVPGCPPHPDWLLGTVASIVLKGLPGVGDVDDIGRLKVFFGGLIHDNCPRRGFFDAGQFAKRLSEPGCLYELGCKGPQTYADCPTRHWNNGVNWCIGNGSPCHGCVEPEFPDQVSPLYRKLTRERFGELKVATRA
;
A
#
# COMPACT_ATOMS: atom_id res chain seq x y z
N ALA A 1 -14.91 1.37 -4.99
CA ALA A 1 -14.69 2.01 -6.30
C ALA A 1 -16.02 2.56 -6.83
N LYS A 2 -16.00 3.74 -7.46
CA LYS A 2 -17.19 4.31 -8.12
C LYS A 2 -17.66 3.40 -9.27
N PRO A 3 -18.98 3.27 -9.52
CA PRO A 3 -20.08 3.97 -8.86
C PRO A 3 -20.62 3.30 -7.57
N ASN A 4 -20.11 2.13 -7.17
CA ASN A 4 -20.54 1.37 -5.98
C ASN A 4 -22.08 1.17 -5.81
N PRO A 5 -22.76 0.54 -6.78
CA PRO A 5 -24.23 0.38 -6.75
C PRO A 5 -24.74 -0.49 -5.59
N THR A 6 -23.88 -1.34 -5.03
CA THR A 6 -24.18 -2.22 -3.90
C THR A 6 -24.01 -1.54 -2.55
N GLY A 7 -23.44 -0.33 -2.51
CA GLY A 7 -23.15 0.38 -1.25
C GLY A 7 -22.15 -0.36 -0.37
N CYS A 8 -21.20 -1.10 -0.96
CA CYS A 8 -20.14 -1.77 -0.20
C CYS A 8 -19.38 -0.76 0.67
N LYS A 9 -19.08 -1.16 1.91
CA LYS A 9 -18.36 -0.38 2.93
C LYS A 9 -17.20 -1.20 3.48
N ASP A 10 -16.19 -0.53 4.00
CA ASP A 10 -15.17 -1.18 4.82
C ASP A 10 -15.76 -1.60 6.18
N VAL A 11 -15.08 -2.52 6.86
CA VAL A 11 -15.53 -3.10 8.12
C VAL A 11 -15.66 -2.02 9.20
N SER A 12 -14.71 -1.07 9.28
CA SER A 12 -14.72 -0.03 10.31
C SER A 12 -15.93 0.89 10.16
N ALA A 13 -16.22 1.33 8.94
CA ALA A 13 -17.40 2.13 8.63
C ALA A 13 -18.70 1.38 8.96
N PHE A 14 -18.80 0.09 8.61
CA PHE A 14 -19.97 -0.72 8.95
C PHE A 14 -20.18 -0.87 10.46
N LEU A 15 -19.12 -1.18 11.21
CA LEU A 15 -19.21 -1.33 12.67
C LEU A 15 -19.62 -0.03 13.35
N ALA A 16 -19.06 1.11 12.93
CA ALA A 16 -19.42 2.43 13.44
C ALA A 16 -20.90 2.77 13.20
N GLU A 17 -21.40 2.52 11.98
CA GLU A 17 -22.82 2.71 11.64
C GLU A 17 -23.77 1.85 12.50
N ARG A 18 -23.31 0.66 12.93
CA ARG A 18 -24.07 -0.23 13.81
C ARG A 18 -23.87 0.04 15.30
N GLY A 19 -23.09 1.05 15.68
CA GLY A 19 -22.76 1.35 17.08
C GLY A 19 -21.92 0.26 17.76
N ILE A 20 -21.20 -0.55 16.99
CA ILE A 20 -20.38 -1.65 17.52
C ILE A 20 -18.97 -1.10 17.81
N SER A 21 -18.64 -0.98 19.10
CA SER A 21 -17.31 -0.55 19.55
C SER A 21 -16.37 -1.75 19.71
N LYS A 22 -15.77 -2.20 18.61
CA LYS A 22 -14.74 -3.25 18.59
C LYS A 22 -13.51 -2.78 17.81
N PRO A 23 -12.29 -3.03 18.30
CA PRO A 23 -11.07 -2.74 17.55
C PRO A 23 -11.04 -3.47 16.21
N VAL A 24 -10.53 -2.81 15.17
CA VAL A 24 -10.30 -3.39 13.85
C VAL A 24 -8.81 -3.37 13.56
N VAL A 25 -8.25 -4.53 13.20
CA VAL A 25 -6.88 -4.64 12.69
C VAL A 25 -6.98 -4.87 11.19
N ASN A 26 -6.45 -3.92 10.41
CA ASN A 26 -6.53 -3.95 8.95
C ASN A 26 -5.30 -4.63 8.35
N VAL A 27 -5.53 -5.64 7.50
CA VAL A 27 -4.49 -6.30 6.70
C VAL A 27 -4.85 -6.12 5.22
N PRO A 28 -4.61 -4.93 4.64
CA PRO A 28 -5.02 -4.64 3.27
C PRO A 28 -4.07 -5.24 2.23
N GLY A 29 -4.46 -5.04 0.97
CA GLY A 29 -3.78 -5.55 -0.22
C GLY A 29 -4.79 -6.20 -1.15
N CYS A 30 -4.56 -6.08 -2.45
CA CYS A 30 -5.39 -6.72 -3.47
C CYS A 30 -4.53 -7.65 -4.33
N PRO A 31 -4.16 -8.85 -3.83
CA PRO A 31 -4.46 -9.42 -2.50
C PRO A 31 -3.49 -8.95 -1.39
N PRO A 32 -3.75 -9.26 -0.10
CA PRO A 32 -2.74 -9.15 0.94
C PRO A 32 -1.66 -10.23 0.79
N HIS A 33 -0.42 -9.94 1.18
CA HIS A 33 0.65 -10.94 1.20
C HIS A 33 0.37 -12.01 2.26
N PRO A 34 0.65 -13.31 1.99
CA PRO A 34 0.40 -14.38 2.97
C PRO A 34 1.06 -14.11 4.32
N ASP A 35 2.31 -13.63 4.34
CA ASP A 35 3.01 -13.29 5.58
C ASP A 35 2.36 -12.14 6.37
N TRP A 36 1.73 -11.17 5.70
CA TRP A 36 1.04 -10.09 6.40
C TRP A 36 -0.17 -10.64 7.15
N LEU A 37 -0.95 -11.50 6.51
CA LEU A 37 -2.11 -12.15 7.11
C LEU A 37 -1.70 -13.09 8.24
N LEU A 38 -0.83 -14.06 7.94
CA LEU A 38 -0.39 -15.07 8.90
C LEU A 38 0.39 -14.44 10.06
N GLY A 39 1.27 -13.49 9.78
CA GLY A 39 2.03 -12.78 10.80
C GLY A 39 1.15 -11.94 11.71
N THR A 40 0.10 -11.29 11.18
CA THR A 40 -0.88 -10.58 11.99
C THR A 40 -1.64 -11.52 12.92
N VAL A 41 -2.18 -12.63 12.38
CA VAL A 41 -2.92 -13.62 13.18
C VAL A 41 -2.02 -14.23 14.26
N ALA A 42 -0.80 -14.64 13.90
CA ALA A 42 0.16 -15.21 14.84
C ALA A 42 0.53 -14.20 15.94
N SER A 43 0.76 -12.93 15.59
CA SER A 43 1.04 -11.89 16.57
C SER A 43 -0.11 -11.73 17.56
N ILE A 44 -1.37 -11.75 17.08
CA ILE A 44 -2.55 -11.63 17.95
C ILE A 44 -2.69 -12.83 18.88
N VAL A 45 -2.50 -14.05 18.37
CA VAL A 45 -2.59 -15.28 19.18
C VAL A 45 -1.52 -15.30 20.28
N LEU A 46 -0.30 -14.85 19.96
CA LEU A 46 0.83 -14.92 20.88
C LEU A 46 0.90 -13.75 21.88
N LYS A 47 0.50 -12.54 21.45
CA LYS A 47 0.72 -11.29 22.20
C LYS A 47 -0.57 -10.56 22.57
N GLY A 48 -1.72 -10.99 22.05
CA GLY A 48 -2.97 -10.24 22.15
C GLY A 48 -3.10 -9.15 21.09
N LEU A 49 -4.11 -8.29 21.23
CA LEU A 49 -4.36 -7.20 20.27
C LEU A 49 -3.17 -6.21 20.23
N PRO A 50 -2.84 -5.68 19.05
CA PRO A 50 -1.77 -4.69 18.92
C PRO A 50 -2.09 -3.41 19.68
N GLY A 51 -1.08 -2.80 20.29
CA GLY A 51 -1.18 -1.49 20.93
C GLY A 51 -1.08 -0.34 19.92
N VAL A 52 -1.31 0.88 20.40
CA VAL A 52 -1.25 2.12 19.58
C VAL A 52 0.11 2.31 18.90
N GLY A 53 1.20 1.82 19.50
CA GLY A 53 2.54 1.89 18.90
C GLY A 53 2.78 0.86 17.79
N ASP A 54 1.98 -0.20 17.73
CA ASP A 54 2.17 -1.32 16.80
C ASP A 54 1.45 -1.11 15.47
N VAL A 55 0.41 -0.27 15.44
CA VAL A 55 -0.41 0.04 14.27
C VAL A 55 -0.25 1.48 13.82
N ASP A 56 -0.52 1.72 12.54
CA ASP A 56 -0.64 3.06 11.99
C ASP A 56 -2.02 3.70 12.22
N ASP A 57 -2.19 4.94 11.73
CA ASP A 57 -3.42 5.73 11.89
C ASP A 57 -4.69 5.07 11.33
N ILE A 58 -4.53 4.05 10.48
CA ILE A 58 -5.63 3.29 9.89
C ILE A 58 -5.63 1.82 10.33
N GLY A 59 -4.95 1.49 11.44
CA GLY A 59 -5.03 0.19 12.10
C GLY A 59 -4.27 -0.94 11.41
N ARG A 60 -3.25 -0.63 10.59
CA ARG A 60 -2.39 -1.63 9.95
C ARG A 60 -1.11 -1.82 10.77
N LEU A 61 -0.60 -3.05 10.90
CA LEU A 61 0.64 -3.29 11.65
C LEU A 61 1.85 -2.60 10.98
N LYS A 62 2.55 -1.72 11.71
CA LYS A 62 3.71 -0.97 11.22
C LYS A 62 4.86 -1.87 10.77
N VAL A 63 4.95 -3.10 11.27
CA VAL A 63 5.96 -4.07 10.82
C VAL A 63 5.86 -4.42 9.33
N PHE A 64 4.65 -4.36 8.75
CA PHE A 64 4.41 -4.62 7.33
C PHE A 64 4.15 -3.33 6.53
N PHE A 65 3.49 -2.35 7.16
CA PHE A 65 2.97 -1.14 6.50
C PHE A 65 3.59 0.16 7.02
N GLY A 66 4.74 0.10 7.72
CA GLY A 66 5.41 1.28 8.26
C GLY A 66 6.39 1.95 7.28
N GLY A 67 6.86 1.23 6.27
CA GLY A 67 7.82 1.71 5.29
C GLY A 67 7.20 2.07 3.95
N LEU A 68 7.58 3.22 3.38
CA LEU A 68 7.25 3.57 2.01
C LEU A 68 7.95 2.63 1.02
N ILE A 69 7.20 2.18 0.01
CA ILE A 69 7.75 1.40 -1.11
C ILE A 69 8.88 2.17 -1.78
N HIS A 70 8.74 3.48 -1.96
CA HIS A 70 9.73 4.31 -2.65
C HIS A 70 11.05 4.47 -1.89
N ASP A 71 11.00 4.50 -0.56
CA ASP A 71 12.21 4.65 0.27
C ASP A 71 13.04 3.37 0.30
N ASN A 72 12.40 2.22 0.06
CA ASN A 72 13.06 0.91 0.03
C ASN A 72 13.21 0.37 -1.40
N CYS A 73 12.89 1.17 -2.43
CA CYS A 73 12.90 0.72 -3.81
C CYS A 73 14.34 0.64 -4.36
N PRO A 74 14.77 -0.50 -4.93
CA PRO A 74 16.06 -0.60 -5.61
C PRO A 74 16.22 0.37 -6.80
N ARG A 75 15.09 0.85 -7.37
CA ARG A 75 15.09 1.84 -8.45
C ARG A 75 15.14 3.30 -7.94
N ARG A 76 15.34 3.54 -6.64
CA ARG A 76 15.38 4.89 -6.04
C ARG A 76 16.49 5.75 -6.62
N GLY A 77 17.69 5.20 -6.81
CA GLY A 77 18.80 5.94 -7.43
C GLY A 77 18.47 6.45 -8.83
N PHE A 78 17.71 5.69 -9.63
CA PHE A 78 17.22 6.15 -10.93
C PHE A 78 16.24 7.32 -10.79
N PHE A 79 15.37 7.31 -9.79
CA PHE A 79 14.45 8.43 -9.53
C PHE A 79 15.22 9.70 -9.17
N ASP A 80 16.16 9.59 -8.23
CA ASP A 80 16.94 10.73 -7.74
C ASP A 80 17.83 11.32 -8.86
N ALA A 81 18.31 10.48 -9.78
CA ALA A 81 19.07 10.90 -10.97
C ALA A 81 18.20 11.40 -12.14
N GLY A 82 16.86 11.42 -12.01
CA GLY A 82 15.94 11.80 -13.10
C GLY A 82 15.90 10.82 -14.27
N GLN A 83 16.31 9.57 -14.06
CA GLN A 83 16.38 8.52 -15.06
C GLN A 83 15.11 7.67 -15.06
N PHE A 84 14.13 8.06 -15.87
CA PHE A 84 12.83 7.40 -15.95
C PHE A 84 12.71 6.46 -17.15
N ALA A 85 12.16 5.27 -16.92
CA ALA A 85 11.80 4.33 -17.96
C ALA A 85 10.73 4.94 -18.88
N LYS A 86 10.81 4.69 -20.19
CA LYS A 86 9.85 5.19 -21.17
C LYS A 86 8.82 4.14 -21.59
N ARG A 87 9.15 2.86 -21.39
CA ARG A 87 8.25 1.72 -21.58
C ARG A 87 8.35 0.77 -20.40
N LEU A 88 7.30 -0.04 -20.21
CA LEU A 88 7.32 -1.11 -19.22
C LEU A 88 8.49 -2.07 -19.50
N SER A 89 9.03 -2.66 -18.42
CA SER A 89 10.19 -3.55 -18.46
C SER A 89 11.53 -2.93 -18.86
N GLU A 90 11.60 -1.63 -19.18
CA GLU A 90 12.89 -0.94 -19.37
C GLU A 90 13.60 -0.68 -18.03
N PRO A 91 14.93 -0.55 -18.04
CA PRO A 91 15.69 0.01 -16.93
C PRO A 91 15.22 1.43 -16.58
N GLY A 92 15.46 1.86 -15.34
CA GLY A 92 15.08 3.19 -14.85
C GLY A 92 13.83 3.18 -13.96
N CYS A 93 13.51 4.34 -13.37
CA CYS A 93 12.37 4.47 -12.47
C CYS A 93 11.04 4.47 -13.23
N LEU A 94 10.04 3.76 -12.69
CA LEU A 94 8.70 3.63 -13.29
C LEU A 94 7.74 4.78 -12.91
N TYR A 95 8.24 5.86 -12.29
CA TYR A 95 7.40 6.97 -11.83
C TYR A 95 6.59 7.61 -12.96
N GLU A 96 7.22 7.91 -14.10
CA GLU A 96 6.52 8.48 -15.27
C GLU A 96 5.49 7.53 -15.89
N LEU A 97 5.66 6.22 -15.68
CA LEU A 97 4.73 5.17 -16.11
C LEU A 97 3.60 4.91 -15.10
N GLY A 98 3.51 5.72 -14.04
CA GLY A 98 2.42 5.70 -13.08
C GLY A 98 2.67 4.96 -11.79
N CYS A 99 3.93 4.71 -11.43
CA CYS A 99 4.25 4.06 -10.16
C CYS A 99 3.78 4.89 -8.96
N LYS A 100 2.97 4.26 -8.11
CA LYS A 100 2.43 4.82 -6.86
C LYS A 100 3.28 4.49 -5.63
N GLY A 101 4.46 3.90 -5.81
CA GLY A 101 5.39 3.61 -4.72
C GLY A 101 5.69 4.80 -3.78
N PRO A 102 5.75 6.06 -4.25
CA PRO A 102 5.99 7.24 -3.39
C PRO A 102 4.89 7.56 -2.37
N GLN A 103 3.78 6.82 -2.38
CA GLN A 103 2.61 7.06 -1.54
C GLN A 103 2.00 5.72 -1.08
N THR A 104 2.76 4.65 -1.16
CA THR A 104 2.28 3.31 -0.82
C THR A 104 3.19 2.72 0.22
N TYR A 105 2.60 2.28 1.32
CA TYR A 105 3.28 1.77 2.49
C TYR A 105 3.15 0.26 2.54
N ALA A 106 4.23 -0.44 2.22
CA ALA A 106 4.32 -1.88 2.31
C ALA A 106 5.79 -2.31 2.21
N ASP A 107 6.13 -3.43 2.84
CA ASP A 107 7.44 -4.07 2.75
C ASP A 107 7.67 -4.88 1.46
N CYS A 108 6.83 -4.71 0.43
CA CYS A 108 6.97 -5.36 -0.88
C CYS A 108 8.40 -5.31 -1.47
N PRO A 109 9.17 -4.20 -1.39
CA PRO A 109 10.51 -4.14 -1.96
C PRO A 109 11.53 -5.04 -1.27
N THR A 110 11.31 -5.39 0.01
CA THR A 110 12.25 -6.17 0.83
C THR A 110 11.80 -7.62 0.99
N ARG A 111 10.49 -7.86 1.07
CA ARG A 111 9.90 -9.20 1.20
C ARG A 111 9.68 -9.90 -0.15
N HIS A 112 9.40 -9.12 -1.19
CA HIS A 112 8.88 -9.58 -2.48
C HIS A 112 7.54 -10.35 -2.32
N TRP A 113 7.17 -11.12 -3.34
CA TRP A 113 5.97 -11.93 -3.46
C TRP A 113 6.33 -13.34 -3.94
N ASN A 114 5.41 -14.29 -3.68
CA ASN A 114 5.51 -15.68 -4.13
C ASN A 114 6.81 -16.35 -3.66
N ASN A 115 7.06 -16.33 -2.35
CA ASN A 115 8.26 -16.88 -1.73
C ASN A 115 9.56 -16.20 -2.22
N GLY A 116 9.58 -14.87 -2.20
CA GLY A 116 10.77 -14.09 -2.56
C GLY A 116 11.04 -13.94 -4.06
N VAL A 117 10.24 -14.57 -4.92
CA VAL A 117 10.52 -14.72 -6.36
C VAL A 117 10.53 -13.38 -7.10
N ASN A 118 9.49 -12.56 -6.94
CA ASN A 118 9.41 -11.26 -7.61
C ASN A 118 8.40 -10.34 -6.93
N TRP A 119 8.20 -9.13 -7.43
CA TRP A 119 7.20 -8.17 -6.97
C TRP A 119 6.85 -7.20 -8.10
N CYS A 120 5.89 -6.31 -7.88
CA CYS A 120 5.35 -5.43 -8.95
C CYS A 120 6.46 -4.66 -9.68
N ILE A 121 7.26 -3.86 -8.97
CA ILE A 121 8.30 -3.02 -9.59
C ILE A 121 9.49 -3.87 -10.07
N GLY A 122 9.78 -4.97 -9.36
CA GLY A 122 10.82 -5.92 -9.75
C GLY A 122 10.57 -6.54 -11.13
N ASN A 123 9.31 -6.84 -11.45
CA ASN A 123 8.93 -7.39 -12.75
C ASN A 123 8.77 -6.33 -13.87
N GLY A 124 9.04 -5.05 -13.58
CA GLY A 124 8.90 -3.96 -14.55
C GLY A 124 7.52 -3.32 -14.62
N SER A 125 6.60 -3.67 -13.71
CA SER A 125 5.27 -3.07 -13.61
C SER A 125 5.17 -2.02 -12.50
N PRO A 126 4.46 -0.89 -12.68
CA PRO A 126 4.33 0.11 -11.65
C PRO A 126 3.60 -0.42 -10.41
N CYS A 127 3.99 0.05 -9.22
CA CYS A 127 3.14 -0.11 -8.05
C CYS A 127 1.82 0.65 -8.28
N HIS A 128 0.70 0.07 -7.88
CA HIS A 128 -0.63 0.66 -8.03
C HIS A 128 -1.27 1.08 -6.71
N GLY A 129 -0.57 0.95 -5.58
CA GLY A 129 -1.07 1.37 -4.28
C GLY A 129 -2.19 0.49 -3.72
N CYS A 130 -2.19 -0.81 -4.02
CA CYS A 130 -3.30 -1.72 -3.66
C CYS A 130 -3.53 -1.93 -2.16
N VAL A 131 -2.65 -1.42 -1.30
CA VAL A 131 -2.75 -1.47 0.17
C VAL A 131 -3.28 -0.16 0.77
N GLU A 132 -3.47 0.87 -0.06
CA GLU A 132 -3.94 2.18 0.39
C GLU A 132 -5.47 2.28 0.31
N PRO A 133 -6.14 2.96 1.27
CA PRO A 133 -7.58 3.20 1.24
C PRO A 133 -8.08 3.89 -0.04
N GLU A 134 -7.20 4.67 -0.67
CA GLU A 134 -7.42 5.42 -1.89
C GLU A 134 -7.55 4.53 -3.14
N PHE A 135 -7.15 3.25 -3.05
CA PHE A 135 -7.24 2.31 -4.15
C PHE A 135 -8.69 1.87 -4.44
N PRO A 136 -9.12 1.80 -5.72
CA PRO A 136 -8.39 2.19 -6.93
C PRO A 136 -8.69 3.63 -7.40
N ASP A 137 -9.75 4.27 -6.91
CA ASP A 137 -10.31 5.48 -7.53
C ASP A 137 -9.34 6.66 -7.48
N GLN A 138 -8.77 6.94 -6.32
CA GLN A 138 -7.92 8.11 -6.10
C GLN A 138 -6.49 7.91 -6.61
N VAL A 139 -6.07 6.68 -6.87
CA VAL A 139 -4.78 6.36 -7.51
C VAL A 139 -4.90 6.15 -9.02
N SER A 140 -6.12 6.11 -9.57
CA SER A 140 -6.36 5.92 -11.00
C SER A 140 -6.26 7.24 -11.80
N PRO A 141 -5.77 7.26 -13.05
CA PRO A 141 -5.40 6.10 -13.86
C PRO A 141 -4.10 5.41 -13.40
N LEU A 142 -4.12 4.08 -13.37
CA LEU A 142 -3.03 3.27 -12.80
C LEU A 142 -1.68 3.49 -13.52
N TYR A 143 -1.72 3.68 -14.84
CA TYR A 143 -0.54 3.89 -15.70
C TYR A 143 -0.23 5.36 -16.01
N ARG A 144 -0.69 6.29 -15.16
CA ARG A 144 -0.30 7.71 -15.24
C ARG A 144 0.34 8.14 -13.95
N LYS A 145 1.41 8.95 -14.06
CA LYS A 145 1.96 9.63 -12.89
C LYS A 145 0.88 10.48 -12.24
N LEU A 146 0.90 10.57 -10.92
CA LEU A 146 -0.01 11.47 -10.23
C LEU A 146 0.45 12.90 -10.46
N THR A 147 -0.52 13.79 -10.66
CA THR A 147 -0.23 15.22 -10.70
C THR A 147 0.13 15.69 -9.29
N ARG A 148 0.80 16.83 -9.18
CA ARG A 148 1.23 17.37 -7.89
C ARG A 148 0.04 17.66 -6.98
N GLU A 149 -1.06 18.13 -7.56
CA GLU A 149 -2.32 18.40 -6.86
C GLU A 149 -2.87 17.10 -6.26
N ARG A 150 -2.97 16.05 -7.09
CA ARG A 150 -3.46 14.74 -6.65
C ARG A 150 -2.53 14.08 -5.64
N PHE A 151 -1.23 14.30 -5.73
CA PHE A 151 -0.27 13.83 -4.73
C PHE A 151 -0.51 14.48 -3.37
N GLY A 152 -0.90 15.76 -3.32
CA GLY A 152 -1.26 16.45 -2.08
C GLY A 152 -2.65 16.11 -1.54
N GLU A 153 -3.59 15.72 -2.40
CA GLU A 153 -4.94 15.28 -2.02
C GLU A 153 -4.98 13.88 -1.42
N LEU A 154 -4.10 13.01 -1.89
CA LEU A 154 -3.90 11.71 -1.28
C LEU A 154 -3.39 11.97 0.13
N LYS A 155 -4.25 11.69 1.10
CA LYS A 155 -3.83 11.68 2.49
C LYS A 155 -2.75 10.60 2.56
N VAL A 156 -1.49 11.02 2.59
CA VAL A 156 -0.38 10.16 3.02
C VAL A 156 -0.61 9.96 4.53
N ALA A 157 -1.65 9.19 4.85
CA ALA A 157 -2.06 8.85 6.20
C ALA A 157 -1.16 7.70 6.62
N THR A 158 0.07 8.04 6.93
CA THR A 158 0.92 7.34 7.91
C THR A 158 2.03 8.30 8.28
N ARG A 159 1.61 9.19 9.19
CA ARG A 159 2.43 9.91 10.13
C ARG A 159 3.26 8.89 10.92
N ALA A 160 4.49 9.27 11.27
CA ALA A 160 5.35 8.54 12.19
C ALA A 160 4.56 8.07 13.43
#